data_AF-A0A9D7B9D7-F1
#
_entry.id   AF-A0A9D7B9D7-F1
#
_cell.length_a   1.000
_cell.length_b   1.000
_cell.length_c   1.000
_cell.angle_alpha   90.00
_cell.angle_beta   90.00
_cell.angle_gamma   90.00
#
_symmetry.space_group_name_H-M   'P 1'
#
loop_
_entity.id
_entity.type
_entity.pdbx_description
1 polymer ?
#
loop_
_entity_poly.entity_id
_entity_poly.type
_entity_poly.pdbx_seq_one_letter_code
_entity_poly.pdbx_strand_id
1 'polypeptide(L)'
;MDHRAFAFLLALAALLLLPGCYYDNEEELYPDTFCDTSAVTWSGTIEPLVQGNCAIPGCHVPGAQSPALTSYTAVKAVADEGKLLGVVIAGSPYFMPPSGKLPACDQNKVQTWLDAGAPQN
;
A
#
# COMPACT_ATOMS: atom_id res chain seq x y z
N MET A 1 -28.11 45.93 -23.72
CA MET A 1 -27.55 44.57 -23.55
C MET A 1 -27.64 44.24 -22.08
N ASP A 2 -28.64 43.46 -21.71
CA ASP A 2 -29.09 43.34 -20.32
C ASP A 2 -28.03 42.64 -19.45
N HIS A 3 -27.47 43.39 -18.49
CA HIS A 3 -26.48 42.88 -17.52
C HIS A 3 -26.97 41.65 -16.75
N ARG A 4 -28.30 41.51 -16.64
CA ARG A 4 -28.97 40.36 -16.04
C ARG A 4 -28.76 39.09 -16.88
N ALA A 5 -28.84 39.18 -18.21
CA ALA A 5 -28.60 38.05 -19.12
C ALA A 5 -27.13 37.62 -19.13
N PHE A 6 -26.20 38.57 -19.03
CA PHE A 6 -24.75 38.29 -18.95
C PHE A 6 -24.36 37.63 -17.63
N ALA A 7 -24.96 38.06 -16.51
CA ALA A 7 -24.75 37.43 -15.20
C ALA A 7 -25.30 35.99 -15.14
N PHE A 8 -26.43 35.71 -15.78
CA PHE A 8 -26.98 34.36 -15.87
C PHE A 8 -26.11 33.42 -16.74
N LEU A 9 -25.55 33.92 -17.83
CA LEU A 9 -24.63 33.14 -18.68
C LEU A 9 -23.29 32.83 -17.98
N LEU A 10 -22.76 33.77 -17.20
CA LEU A 10 -21.56 33.55 -16.37
C LEU A 10 -21.79 32.55 -15.24
N ALA A 11 -22.97 32.57 -14.61
CA ALA A 11 -23.34 31.61 -13.57
C ALA A 11 -23.51 30.18 -14.13
N LEU A 12 -24.03 30.04 -15.35
CA LEU A 12 -24.18 28.73 -16.01
C LEU A 12 -22.83 28.16 -16.47
N ALA A 13 -21.90 29.02 -16.92
CA ALA A 13 -20.55 28.62 -17.31
C ALA A 13 -19.69 28.19 -16.11
N ALA A 14 -19.89 28.79 -14.93
CA ALA A 14 -19.18 28.41 -13.71
C ALA A 14 -19.58 27.01 -13.17
N LEU A 15 -20.80 26.55 -13.48
CA LEU A 15 -21.30 25.23 -13.05
C LEU A 15 -20.66 24.07 -13.85
N LEU A 16 -20.09 24.36 -15.03
CA LEU A 16 -19.43 23.38 -15.90
C LEU A 16 -17.95 23.15 -15.56
N LEU A 17 -17.40 23.88 -14.58
CA LEU A 17 -15.98 23.82 -14.19
C LEU A 17 -15.72 23.03 -12.90
N LEU A 18 -16.67 22.24 -12.42
CA LEU A 18 -16.41 21.33 -11.30
C LEU A 18 -15.50 20.19 -11.80
N PRO A 19 -14.27 20.05 -11.29
CA PRO A 19 -13.51 18.83 -11.53
C PRO A 19 -14.31 17.68 -10.90
N GLY A 20 -14.77 16.75 -11.72
CA GLY A 20 -15.40 15.54 -11.22
C GLY A 20 -14.37 14.76 -10.42
N CYS A 21 -14.54 14.68 -9.11
CA CYS A 21 -13.86 13.67 -8.31
C CYS A 21 -14.42 12.31 -8.74
N TYR A 22 -13.68 11.62 -9.61
CA TYR A 22 -13.97 10.23 -9.93
C TYR A 22 -13.52 9.36 -8.75
N TYR A 23 -14.40 8.47 -8.31
CA TYR A 23 -14.07 7.47 -7.30
C TYR A 23 -13.65 6.22 -8.06
N ASP A 24 -12.35 5.96 -8.13
CA ASP A 24 -11.83 4.72 -8.70
C ASP A 24 -12.33 3.54 -7.85
N ASN A 25 -12.93 2.54 -8.49
CA ASN A 25 -13.27 1.29 -7.82
C ASN A 25 -11.98 0.48 -7.61
N GLU A 26 -11.67 0.15 -6.35
CA GLU A 26 -10.41 -0.54 -5.99
C GLU A 26 -10.28 -1.91 -6.69
N GLU A 27 -11.39 -2.60 -6.98
CA GLU A 27 -11.41 -3.89 -7.69
C GLU A 27 -11.12 -3.74 -9.19
N GLU A 28 -11.40 -2.59 -9.80
CA GLU A 28 -10.97 -2.27 -11.18
C GLU A 28 -9.48 -1.91 -11.24
N LEU A 29 -8.97 -1.18 -10.24
CA LEU A 29 -7.57 -0.75 -10.20
C LEU A 29 -6.61 -1.90 -9.84
N TYR A 30 -7.06 -2.82 -8.99
CA TYR A 30 -6.31 -3.99 -8.55
C TYR A 30 -7.07 -5.27 -8.89
N PRO A 31 -7.14 -5.66 -10.17
CA PRO A 31 -7.82 -6.88 -10.56
C PRO A 31 -7.23 -8.05 -9.79
N ASP A 32 -8.12 -8.88 -9.23
CA ASP A 32 -7.79 -10.09 -8.49
C ASP A 32 -7.18 -11.12 -9.45
N THR A 33 -5.94 -10.85 -9.85
CA THR A 33 -5.11 -11.75 -10.64
C THR A 33 -4.74 -12.91 -9.75
N PHE A 34 -4.74 -14.11 -10.32
CA PHE A 34 -4.33 -15.34 -9.64
C PHE A 34 -3.09 -15.10 -8.77
N CYS A 35 -3.28 -15.12 -7.46
CA CYS A 35 -2.20 -14.92 -6.50
C CYS A 35 -1.60 -16.28 -6.15
N ASP A 36 -0.47 -16.63 -6.76
CA ASP A 36 0.23 -17.86 -6.40
C ASP A 36 0.93 -17.69 -5.05
N THR A 37 0.42 -18.37 -4.03
CA THR A 37 1.03 -18.46 -2.71
C THR A 37 1.71 -19.82 -2.46
N SER A 38 1.77 -20.71 -3.44
CA SER A 38 2.30 -22.07 -3.26
C SER A 38 3.82 -22.13 -3.05
N ALA A 39 4.57 -21.11 -3.49
CA ALA A 39 6.02 -21.08 -3.47
C ALA A 39 6.58 -19.76 -2.88
N VAL A 40 5.98 -19.27 -1.80
CA VAL A 40 6.46 -18.07 -1.11
C VAL A 40 7.77 -18.35 -0.38
N THR A 41 8.83 -17.63 -0.75
CA THR A 41 10.14 -17.69 -0.08
C THR A 41 10.60 -16.30 0.36
N TRP A 42 11.52 -16.25 1.32
CA TRP A 42 12.16 -14.99 1.70
C TRP A 42 12.81 -14.31 0.49
N SER A 43 13.76 -15.01 -0.14
CA SER A 43 14.62 -14.45 -1.19
C SER A 43 13.87 -14.12 -2.48
N GLY A 44 12.89 -14.95 -2.86
CA GLY A 44 12.16 -14.82 -4.12
C GLY A 44 10.90 -13.96 -4.03
N THR A 45 10.31 -13.82 -2.84
CA THR A 45 9.01 -13.16 -2.68
C THR A 45 9.06 -12.02 -1.66
N ILE A 46 9.45 -12.28 -0.43
CA ILE A 46 9.27 -11.32 0.66
C ILE A 46 10.32 -10.22 0.64
N GLU A 47 11.58 -10.56 0.37
CA GLU A 47 12.66 -9.58 0.30
C GLU A 47 12.42 -8.52 -0.80
N PRO A 48 12.06 -8.89 -2.04
CA PRO A 48 11.67 -7.91 -3.06
C PRO A 48 10.46 -7.06 -2.64
N LEU A 49 9.45 -7.64 -1.99
CA LEU A 49 8.29 -6.90 -1.50
C LEU A 49 8.67 -5.86 -0.43
N VAL A 50 9.53 -6.24 0.51
CA VAL A 50 10.04 -5.34 1.56
C VAL A 50 10.90 -4.24 0.94
N GLN A 51 11.80 -4.56 0.01
CA GLN A 51 12.66 -3.57 -0.65
C GLN A 51 11.85 -2.58 -1.51
N GLY A 52 10.77 -3.05 -2.15
CA GLY A 52 9.94 -2.21 -3.01
C GLY A 52 8.95 -1.32 -2.27
N ASN A 53 8.48 -1.73 -1.09
CA ASN A 53 7.36 -1.06 -0.41
C ASN A 53 7.67 -0.52 0.99
N CYS A 54 8.71 -1.05 1.65
CA CYS A 54 8.98 -0.75 3.07
C CYS A 54 10.35 -0.10 3.24
N ALA A 55 11.40 -0.80 2.83
CA ALA A 55 12.81 -0.39 2.92
C ALA A 55 13.21 0.54 1.77
N ILE A 56 12.35 1.54 1.50
CA ILE A 56 12.58 2.56 0.48
C ILE A 56 13.29 3.78 1.09
N PRO A 57 14.03 4.57 0.28
CA PRO A 57 14.72 5.77 0.75
C PRO A 57 13.78 6.71 1.55
N GLY A 58 14.20 7.06 2.76
CA GLY A 58 13.43 7.95 3.65
C GLY A 58 12.37 7.27 4.53
N CYS A 59 12.09 5.97 4.32
CA CYS A 59 11.19 5.19 5.17
C CYS A 59 12.01 4.19 6.01
N HIS A 60 11.87 2.88 5.80
CA HIS A 60 12.48 1.88 6.67
C HIS A 60 13.91 1.51 6.27
N VAL A 61 14.78 2.52 6.17
CA VAL A 61 16.22 2.37 5.87
C VAL A 61 17.07 2.96 6.99
N PRO A 62 18.35 2.58 7.14
CA PRO A 62 19.24 3.15 8.15
C PRO A 62 19.28 4.68 8.06
N GLY A 63 19.10 5.36 9.20
CA GLY A 63 19.11 6.82 9.29
C GLY A 63 17.81 7.52 8.89
N ALA A 64 16.75 6.76 8.57
CA ALA A 64 15.41 7.28 8.32
C ALA A 64 14.43 6.77 9.40
N GLN A 65 13.26 6.26 9.00
CA GLN A 65 12.28 5.70 9.93
C GLN A 65 12.75 4.37 10.50
N SER A 66 12.68 4.26 11.83
CA SER A 66 12.98 3.04 12.55
C SER A 66 11.72 2.16 12.69
N PRO A 67 11.86 0.83 12.64
CA PRO A 67 13.09 0.08 12.41
C PRO A 67 13.54 0.13 10.94
N ALA A 68 14.85 0.01 10.70
CA ALA A 68 15.38 -0.22 9.35
C ALA A 68 15.14 -1.68 8.94
N LEU A 69 14.52 -1.90 7.78
CA LEU A 69 14.06 -3.21 7.31
C LEU A 69 14.91 -3.74 6.14
N THR A 70 16.21 -3.42 6.14
CA THR A 70 17.14 -3.76 5.06
C THR A 70 17.81 -5.12 5.22
N SER A 71 17.35 -5.97 6.14
CA SER A 71 17.88 -7.32 6.34
C SER A 71 16.79 -8.28 6.80
N TYR A 72 16.97 -9.57 6.50
CA TYR A 72 16.10 -10.63 7.00
C TYR A 72 15.93 -10.56 8.51
N THR A 73 17.03 -10.45 9.27
CA THR A 73 16.97 -10.43 10.74
C THR A 73 16.12 -9.28 11.27
N ALA A 74 16.21 -8.10 10.67
CA ALA A 74 15.41 -6.95 11.08
C ALA A 74 13.92 -7.15 10.76
N VAL A 75 13.61 -7.67 9.57
CA VAL A 75 12.22 -7.96 9.19
C VAL A 75 11.63 -9.08 10.06
N LYS A 76 12.41 -10.13 10.33
CA LYS A 76 12.03 -11.25 11.19
C LYS A 76 11.73 -10.80 12.61
N ALA A 77 12.51 -9.88 13.17
CA ALA A 77 12.22 -9.31 14.49
C ALA A 77 10.85 -8.61 14.52
N VAL A 78 10.53 -7.81 13.51
CA VAL A 78 9.23 -7.13 13.40
C VAL A 78 8.08 -8.12 13.16
N ALA A 79 8.33 -9.19 12.41
CA ALA A 79 7.39 -10.29 12.22
C ALA A 79 7.10 -11.03 13.54
N ASP A 80 8.15 -11.36 14.32
CA ASP A 80 8.04 -12.07 15.59
C ASP A 80 7.34 -11.25 16.67
N GLU A 81 7.47 -9.93 16.61
CA GLU A 81 6.72 -8.99 17.45
C GLU A 81 5.24 -8.86 17.03
N GLY A 82 4.80 -9.52 15.95
CA GLY A 82 3.45 -9.44 15.40
C GLY A 82 3.13 -8.09 14.72
N LYS A 83 4.11 -7.17 14.67
CA LYS A 83 3.91 -5.83 14.12
C LYS A 83 3.72 -5.85 12.61
N LEU A 84 4.44 -6.73 11.90
CA LEU A 84 4.30 -6.85 10.44
C LEU A 84 2.87 -7.27 10.06
N LEU A 85 2.31 -8.28 10.74
CA LEU A 85 0.90 -8.67 10.64
C LEU A 85 -0.03 -7.49 10.96
N GLY A 86 0.26 -6.79 12.05
CA GLY A 86 -0.52 -5.64 12.52
C GLY A 86 -0.69 -4.56 11.46
N VAL A 87 0.40 -4.10 10.84
CA VAL A 87 0.36 -2.95 9.92
C VAL A 87 0.14 -3.31 8.46
N VAL A 88 0.51 -4.52 8.03
CA VAL A 88 0.33 -4.94 6.62
C VAL A 88 -1.06 -5.53 6.38
N ILE A 89 -1.60 -6.27 7.35
CA ILE A 89 -2.81 -7.09 7.17
C ILE A 89 -3.97 -6.56 8.03
N ALA A 90 -3.74 -6.35 9.33
CA ALA A 90 -4.80 -5.92 10.25
C ALA A 90 -5.08 -4.40 10.19
N GLY A 91 -4.15 -3.60 9.67
CA GLY A 91 -4.26 -2.15 9.63
C GLY A 91 -4.22 -1.48 11.01
N SER A 92 -3.55 -2.07 11.99
CA SER A 92 -3.45 -1.56 13.37
C SER A 92 -2.02 -1.20 13.74
N PRO A 93 -1.74 0.05 14.18
CA PRO A 93 -2.70 1.16 14.36
C PRO A 93 -3.17 1.82 13.05
N TYR A 94 -2.48 1.58 11.94
CA TYR A 94 -2.83 2.01 10.58
C TYR A 94 -2.06 1.16 9.56
N PHE A 95 -2.50 1.16 8.30
CA PHE A 95 -1.78 0.45 7.25
C PHE A 95 -0.42 1.07 6.95
N MET A 96 0.56 0.21 6.68
CA MET A 96 1.82 0.58 6.04
C MET A 96 1.92 -0.09 4.66
N PRO A 97 2.48 0.61 3.65
CA PRO A 97 3.03 1.97 3.69
C PRO A 97 1.97 3.08 3.84
N PRO A 98 2.35 4.33 4.17
CA PRO A 98 1.40 5.44 4.32
C PRO A 98 0.65 5.82 3.04
N SER A 99 1.15 5.39 1.89
CA SER A 99 0.50 5.56 0.59
C SER A 99 -0.76 4.70 0.43
N GLY A 100 -0.99 3.72 1.31
CA GLY A 100 -2.14 2.84 1.27
C GLY A 100 -1.78 1.41 1.64
N LYS A 101 -2.83 0.62 1.89
CA LYS A 101 -2.73 -0.83 2.08
C LYS A 101 -2.10 -1.48 0.83
N LEU A 102 -1.23 -2.47 1.04
CA LEU A 102 -0.66 -3.24 -0.07
C LEU A 102 -1.77 -3.91 -0.91
N PRO A 103 -1.53 -4.26 -2.18
CA PRO A 103 -2.45 -5.09 -2.94
C PRO A 103 -2.80 -6.39 -2.20
N ALA A 104 -3.99 -6.94 -2.44
CA ALA A 104 -4.47 -8.14 -1.75
C ALA A 104 -3.50 -9.32 -1.92
N CYS A 105 -2.96 -9.53 -3.12
CA CYS A 105 -2.01 -10.62 -3.37
C CYS A 105 -0.71 -10.47 -2.55
N ASP A 106 -0.19 -9.25 -2.39
CA ASP A 106 1.04 -9.03 -1.64
C ASP A 106 0.82 -9.26 -0.13
N GLN A 107 -0.35 -8.88 0.39
CA GLN A 107 -0.74 -9.26 1.76
C GLN A 107 -0.85 -10.76 1.93
N ASN A 108 -1.45 -11.47 0.97
CA ASN A 108 -1.58 -12.93 1.03
C ASN A 108 -0.22 -13.62 1.03
N LYS A 109 0.75 -13.11 0.26
CA LYS A 109 2.14 -13.60 0.28
C LYS A 109 2.80 -13.35 1.65
N VAL A 110 2.65 -12.15 2.21
CA VAL A 110 3.18 -11.82 3.55
C VAL A 110 2.55 -12.72 4.60
N GLN A 111 1.22 -12.88 4.60
CA GLN A 111 0.50 -13.77 5.52
C GLN A 111 0.99 -15.22 5.40
N THR A 112 1.10 -15.74 4.17
CA THR A 112 1.58 -17.11 3.92
C THR A 112 2.99 -17.33 4.50
N TRP A 113 3.89 -16.36 4.30
CA TRP A 113 5.24 -16.44 4.86
C TRP A 113 5.26 -16.37 6.39
N LEU A 114 4.44 -15.50 6.99
CA LEU A 114 4.28 -15.40 8.43
C LEU A 114 3.74 -16.71 9.03
N ASP A 115 2.73 -17.30 8.41
CA ASP A 115 2.12 -18.57 8.82
C ASP A 115 3.11 -19.74 8.77
N ALA A 116 4.06 -19.70 7.81
CA ALA A 116 5.17 -20.65 7.72
C ALA A 116 6.27 -20.42 8.77
N GLY A 117 6.11 -19.46 9.69
CA GLY A 117 7.10 -19.13 10.73
C GLY A 117 8.17 -18.15 10.25
N ALA A 118 7.91 -17.42 9.16
CA ALA A 118 8.81 -16.45 8.56
C ALA A 118 10.22 -17.01 8.26
N PRO A 119 10.35 -18.10 7.48
CA PRO A 119 11.64 -18.75 7.21
C PRO A 119 12.55 -17.90 6.30
N GLN A 120 13.87 -18.08 6.45
CA GLN A 120 14.89 -17.54 5.54
C GLN A 120 15.23 -18.56 4.45
N ASN A 121 14.41 -18.64 3.40
CA ASN A 121 14.53 -19.61 2.30
C ASN A 121 14.54 -18.98 0.89
#